data_AF-A0A1N7KEJ5-F1
#
_entry.id   AF-A0A1N7KEJ5-F1
#
_cell.length_a   1.000
_cell.length_b   1.000
_cell.length_c   1.000
_cell.angle_alpha   90.00
_cell.angle_beta   90.00
_cell.angle_gamma   90.00
#
_symmetry.space_group_name_H-M   'P 1'
#
loop_
_entity.id
_entity.type
_entity.pdbx_description
1 polymer ?
#
loop_
_entity_poly.entity_id
_entity_poly.type
_entity_poly.pdbx_seq_one_letter_code
_entity_poly.pdbx_strand_id
1 'polypeptide(L)'
;MRTSETHPLQIAEVCAGPGFGRIGLTFCPGKHDRAAYSGAWARDLTTDMVAIAAWGARVVVTLVEPAELIALKVPDLGDAVHAHGMIWRHLPIADYSIPDEAFEARWAAEGRALRDTLRAGQDILVHCKGGLGRAGTIAARLLVELGIEPKAAIRAVRVARPGAIETPRQLALVRETVAVNEPAMVDTAKMTRIGGQLGTNPAGVWDDGAGRRYYVKELESPAHARNENLAAALYRLAGAPVLTYLPAAQPEQVATLFMPLEKTCLAQLSEAERQAAQHWLGVHAWLANWDAAGSLGDNQGLIHGVVTTLDVGGALDFRASGDPKGRDFGSEVGEIDRLRTDPDNSQAVKLFGDMDAAAVAAAIRVVTRLPDAAIARVVAEYGRSEKLTAKLIARKADLAQRLTTPEALAPDR
;
A
#
# COMPACT_ATOMS: atom_id res chain seq x y z
N MET A 1 6.97 -2.91 -35.07
CA MET A 1 6.45 -3.13 -33.71
C MET A 1 7.30 -2.31 -32.75
N ARG A 2 6.70 -1.56 -31.83
CA ARG A 2 7.39 -0.68 -30.88
C ARG A 2 7.69 -1.46 -29.59
N THR A 3 8.93 -1.38 -29.12
CA THR A 3 9.45 -2.08 -27.94
C THR A 3 9.99 -1.10 -26.91
N SER A 4 10.34 -1.56 -25.71
CA SER A 4 10.96 -0.71 -24.68
C SER A 4 12.33 -0.16 -25.12
N GLU A 5 13.05 -0.85 -26.00
CA GLU A 5 14.34 -0.39 -26.53
C GLU A 5 14.18 0.62 -27.67
N THR A 6 13.32 0.31 -28.66
CA THR A 6 13.13 1.18 -29.83
C THR A 6 12.35 2.45 -29.50
N HIS A 7 11.51 2.38 -28.48
CA HIS A 7 10.66 3.48 -28.02
C HIS A 7 10.68 3.49 -26.48
N PRO A 8 11.75 4.03 -25.86
CA PRO A 8 11.88 4.11 -24.40
C PRO A 8 10.65 4.72 -23.73
N LEU A 9 10.32 4.23 -22.53
CA LEU A 9 9.14 4.67 -21.79
C LEU A 9 9.21 6.18 -21.54
N GLN A 10 8.20 6.91 -22.02
CA GLN A 10 8.10 8.36 -21.82
C GLN A 10 7.19 8.63 -20.63
N ILE A 11 7.70 9.33 -19.62
CA ILE A 11 6.94 9.75 -18.45
C ILE A 11 6.77 11.26 -18.52
N ALA A 12 5.55 11.71 -18.76
CA ALA A 12 5.21 13.13 -18.71
C ALA A 12 5.04 13.57 -17.26
N GLU A 13 5.42 14.79 -16.90
CA GLU A 13 5.48 15.22 -15.50
C GLU A 13 4.64 16.46 -15.25
N VAL A 14 3.92 16.47 -14.12
CA VAL A 14 3.28 17.65 -13.55
C VAL A 14 3.56 17.72 -12.05
N CYS A 15 3.47 18.90 -11.44
CA CYS A 15 3.73 19.10 -10.02
C CYS A 15 2.78 20.16 -9.45
N ALA A 16 2.40 20.02 -8.18
CA ALA A 16 1.53 20.96 -7.46
C ALA A 16 2.27 22.23 -6.98
N GLY A 17 3.60 22.25 -7.03
CA GLY A 17 4.40 23.42 -6.68
C GLY A 17 5.76 23.04 -6.06
N PRO A 18 6.60 24.03 -5.72
CA PRO A 18 7.88 23.77 -5.07
C PRO A 18 7.73 22.95 -3.78
N GLY A 19 8.61 21.97 -3.57
CA GLY A 19 8.58 21.08 -2.40
C GLY A 19 7.64 19.87 -2.52
N PHE A 20 6.74 19.86 -3.50
CA PHE A 20 5.95 18.67 -3.81
C PHE A 20 6.69 17.72 -4.74
N GLY A 21 6.42 16.42 -4.57
CA GLY A 21 6.81 15.40 -5.53
C GLY A 21 6.09 15.59 -6.88
N ARG A 22 6.61 14.92 -7.89
CA ARG A 22 6.12 14.93 -9.26
C ARG A 22 5.06 13.85 -9.45
N ILE A 23 4.08 14.15 -10.29
CA ILE A 23 3.09 13.20 -10.79
C ILE A 23 3.50 12.85 -12.22
N GLY A 24 4.01 11.64 -12.40
CA GLY A 24 4.35 11.08 -13.69
C GLY A 24 3.13 10.48 -14.37
N LEU A 25 3.00 10.65 -15.69
CA LEU A 25 1.96 10.06 -16.51
C LEU A 25 2.58 9.23 -17.64
N THR A 26 2.14 7.98 -17.77
CA THR A 26 2.55 7.12 -18.87
C THR A 26 1.44 6.14 -19.27
N PHE A 27 1.63 5.45 -20.40
CA PHE A 27 0.77 4.32 -20.79
C PHE A 27 1.14 3.07 -19.98
N CYS A 28 0.35 2.00 -20.11
CA CYS A 28 0.57 0.76 -19.37
C CYS A 28 1.98 0.18 -19.59
N PRO A 29 2.84 0.10 -18.56
CA PRO A 29 4.17 -0.48 -18.64
C PRO A 29 4.11 -1.96 -19.07
N GLY A 30 5.08 -2.40 -19.87
CA GLY A 30 5.16 -3.79 -20.34
C GLY A 30 4.05 -4.20 -21.31
N LYS A 31 3.17 -3.28 -21.72
CA LYS A 31 2.00 -3.64 -22.53
C LYS A 31 2.35 -4.27 -23.88
N HIS A 32 1.58 -5.28 -24.24
CA HIS A 32 1.46 -5.80 -25.60
C HIS A 32 0.10 -5.36 -26.18
N ASP A 33 0.11 -4.53 -27.22
CA ASP A 33 -1.11 -4.02 -27.83
C ASP A 33 -0.90 -3.81 -29.32
N ARG A 34 -1.33 -4.79 -30.13
CA ARG A 34 -1.19 -4.75 -31.60
C ARG A 34 -2.12 -3.74 -32.27
N ALA A 35 -3.24 -3.42 -31.62
CA ALA A 35 -4.30 -2.58 -32.17
C ALA A 35 -4.27 -1.15 -31.61
N ALA A 36 -3.25 -0.80 -30.81
CA ALA A 36 -3.16 0.54 -30.23
C ALA A 36 -3.14 1.60 -31.35
N TYR A 37 -3.87 2.69 -31.14
CA TYR A 37 -3.89 3.83 -32.07
C TYR A 37 -2.50 4.42 -32.31
N SER A 38 -1.61 4.35 -31.31
CA SER A 38 -0.21 4.78 -31.43
C SER A 38 0.68 3.77 -32.16
N GLY A 39 0.14 2.70 -32.74
CA GLY A 39 0.88 1.62 -33.42
C GLY A 39 1.10 0.40 -32.54
N ALA A 40 1.46 -0.74 -33.15
CA ALA A 40 1.61 -2.01 -32.43
C ALA A 40 2.76 -2.00 -31.42
N TRP A 41 2.47 -2.37 -30.17
CA TRP A 41 3.41 -2.45 -29.03
C TRP A 41 3.69 -3.90 -28.61
N ALA A 42 4.93 -4.17 -28.24
CA ALA A 42 5.37 -5.35 -27.49
C ALA A 42 6.51 -4.90 -26.56
N ARG A 43 6.13 -4.39 -25.39
CA ARG A 43 7.06 -3.82 -24.41
C ARG A 43 7.49 -4.88 -23.42
N ASP A 44 8.65 -4.68 -22.81
CA ASP A 44 9.13 -5.55 -21.75
C ASP A 44 8.80 -4.93 -20.38
N LEU A 45 8.09 -5.69 -19.53
CA LEU A 45 7.63 -5.19 -18.24
C LEU A 45 8.80 -4.86 -17.31
N THR A 46 9.82 -5.72 -17.26
CA THR A 46 11.01 -5.51 -16.42
C THR A 46 11.76 -4.26 -16.83
N THR A 47 12.04 -4.08 -18.12
CA THR A 47 12.70 -2.90 -18.66
C THR A 47 11.94 -1.62 -18.34
N ASP A 48 10.62 -1.64 -18.45
CA ASP A 48 9.80 -0.49 -18.10
C ASP A 48 9.80 -0.22 -16.58
N MET A 49 9.79 -1.26 -15.74
CA MET A 49 9.91 -1.09 -14.28
C MET A 49 11.25 -0.48 -13.87
N VAL A 50 12.35 -0.89 -14.51
CA VAL A 50 13.68 -0.27 -14.30
C VAL A 50 13.63 1.22 -14.66
N ALA A 51 13.01 1.58 -15.78
CA ALA A 51 12.87 2.97 -16.19
C ALA A 51 12.02 3.79 -15.18
N ILE A 52 10.94 3.21 -14.65
CA ILE A 52 10.08 3.86 -13.67
C ILE A 52 10.79 4.04 -12.31
N ALA A 53 11.52 3.03 -11.86
CA ALA A 53 12.32 3.11 -10.65
C ALA A 53 13.44 4.15 -10.80
N ALA A 54 14.14 4.18 -11.94
CA ALA A 54 15.17 5.16 -12.25
C ALA A 54 14.61 6.59 -12.36
N TRP A 55 13.35 6.74 -12.81
CA TRP A 55 12.65 8.01 -12.80
C TRP A 55 12.39 8.54 -11.38
N GLY A 56 12.35 7.66 -10.38
CA GLY A 56 12.20 8.01 -8.96
C GLY A 56 10.83 7.73 -8.37
N ALA A 57 9.97 6.95 -9.03
CA ALA A 57 8.63 6.67 -8.52
C ALA A 57 8.69 5.98 -7.15
N ARG A 58 8.01 6.57 -6.17
CA ARG A 58 7.74 5.95 -4.87
C ARG A 58 6.50 5.06 -4.93
N VAL A 59 5.47 5.52 -5.63
CA VAL A 59 4.19 4.83 -5.80
C VAL A 59 3.84 4.71 -7.28
N VAL A 60 3.34 3.55 -7.70
CA VAL A 60 2.77 3.31 -9.03
C VAL A 60 1.27 3.05 -8.89
N VAL A 61 0.47 3.94 -9.47
CA VAL A 61 -0.99 3.87 -9.52
C VAL A 61 -1.44 3.29 -10.86
N THR A 62 -2.04 2.11 -10.78
CA THR A 62 -2.58 1.37 -11.93
C THR A 62 -4.08 1.59 -12.02
N LEU A 63 -4.54 2.24 -13.10
CA LEU A 63 -5.96 2.53 -13.33
C LEU A 63 -6.66 1.57 -14.30
N VAL A 64 -5.92 0.61 -14.87
CA VAL A 64 -6.47 -0.40 -15.79
C VAL A 64 -7.18 -1.50 -15.01
N GLU A 65 -8.26 -2.04 -15.56
CA GLU A 65 -9.01 -3.13 -14.95
C GLU A 65 -8.23 -4.46 -15.00
N PRO A 66 -8.51 -5.44 -14.11
CA PRO A 66 -7.85 -6.74 -14.14
C PRO A 66 -7.90 -7.44 -15.51
N ALA A 67 -9.06 -7.38 -16.19
CA ALA A 67 -9.22 -7.94 -17.53
C ALA A 67 -8.34 -7.22 -18.58
N GLU A 68 -8.14 -5.91 -18.44
CA GLU A 68 -7.22 -5.15 -19.30
C GLU A 68 -5.76 -5.55 -19.07
N LEU A 69 -5.33 -5.79 -17.82
CA LEU A 69 -3.98 -6.27 -17.51
C LEU A 69 -3.70 -7.60 -18.22
N ILE A 70 -4.65 -8.54 -18.18
CA ILE A 70 -4.55 -9.82 -18.89
C ILE A 70 -4.48 -9.59 -20.40
N ALA A 71 -5.37 -8.77 -20.96
CA ALA A 71 -5.41 -8.47 -22.39
C ALA A 71 -4.12 -7.79 -22.89
N LEU A 72 -3.49 -6.98 -22.05
CA LEU A 72 -2.22 -6.31 -22.32
C LEU A 72 -0.99 -7.18 -22.02
N LYS A 73 -1.20 -8.44 -21.60
CA LYS A 73 -0.16 -9.42 -21.22
C LYS A 73 0.73 -9.01 -20.05
N VAL A 74 0.16 -8.30 -19.07
CA VAL A 74 0.84 -7.87 -17.85
C VAL A 74 0.01 -8.15 -16.58
N PRO A 75 -0.49 -9.39 -16.39
CA PRO A 75 -1.26 -9.73 -15.18
C PRO A 75 -0.44 -9.53 -13.89
N ASP A 76 0.88 -9.71 -13.96
CA ASP A 76 1.79 -9.64 -12.80
C ASP A 76 2.40 -8.25 -12.59
N LEU A 77 1.78 -7.19 -13.14
CA LEU A 77 2.31 -5.82 -13.06
C LEU A 77 2.56 -5.38 -11.61
N GLY A 78 1.65 -5.70 -10.70
CA GLY A 78 1.80 -5.36 -9.29
C GLY A 78 3.02 -6.01 -8.63
N ASP A 79 3.24 -7.29 -8.93
CA ASP A 79 4.42 -8.02 -8.45
C ASP A 79 5.72 -7.41 -9.00
N ALA A 80 5.71 -7.00 -10.26
CA ALA A 80 6.86 -6.34 -10.88
C ALA A 80 7.16 -4.98 -10.22
N VAL A 81 6.14 -4.20 -9.85
CA VAL A 81 6.30 -2.94 -9.10
C VAL A 81 6.94 -3.19 -7.74
N HIS A 82 6.44 -4.15 -6.96
CA HIS A 82 7.00 -4.49 -5.65
C HIS A 82 8.43 -5.02 -5.74
N ALA A 83 8.73 -5.83 -6.76
CA ALA A 83 10.08 -6.35 -7.02
C ALA A 83 11.11 -5.26 -7.34
N HIS A 84 10.66 -4.04 -7.68
CA HIS A 84 11.50 -2.88 -7.88
C HIS A 84 11.46 -1.89 -6.70
N GLY A 85 10.88 -2.30 -5.56
CA GLY A 85 10.92 -1.54 -4.31
C GLY A 85 10.02 -0.31 -4.32
N MET A 86 9.01 -0.31 -5.20
CA MET A 86 7.99 0.71 -5.31
C MET A 86 6.67 0.22 -4.71
N ILE A 87 5.83 1.13 -4.25
CA ILE A 87 4.52 0.82 -3.69
C ILE A 87 3.51 0.70 -4.84
N TRP A 88 2.77 -0.39 -4.92
CA TRP A 88 1.71 -0.55 -5.92
C TRP A 88 0.33 -0.16 -5.38
N ARG A 89 -0.46 0.56 -6.19
CA ARG A 89 -1.87 0.88 -5.90
C ARG A 89 -2.73 0.60 -7.13
N HIS A 90 -3.55 -0.45 -7.05
CA HIS A 90 -4.47 -0.81 -8.12
C HIS A 90 -5.85 -0.18 -7.89
N LEU A 91 -6.17 0.88 -8.62
CA LEU A 91 -7.40 1.66 -8.51
C LEU A 91 -8.12 1.66 -9.88
N PRO A 92 -8.78 0.55 -10.27
CA PRO A 92 -9.30 0.38 -11.62
C PRO A 92 -10.39 1.41 -11.95
N ILE A 93 -10.37 1.91 -13.18
CA ILE A 93 -11.41 2.76 -13.76
C ILE A 93 -11.72 2.19 -15.14
N ALA A 94 -12.99 1.90 -15.42
CA ALA A 94 -13.45 1.41 -16.71
C ALA A 94 -13.00 2.31 -17.87
N ASP A 95 -12.67 1.72 -19.03
CA ASP A 95 -12.13 2.49 -20.14
C ASP A 95 -13.06 3.63 -20.60
N TYR A 96 -12.47 4.77 -20.97
CA TYR A 96 -13.17 6.03 -21.28
C TYR A 96 -14.10 6.60 -20.19
N SER A 97 -14.15 5.99 -19.01
CA SER A 97 -15.06 6.38 -17.93
C SER A 97 -14.39 7.31 -16.91
N ILE A 98 -15.13 7.61 -15.85
CA ILE A 98 -14.69 8.32 -14.65
C ILE A 98 -14.69 7.33 -13.47
N PRO A 99 -13.99 7.63 -12.36
CA PRO A 99 -14.19 6.98 -11.07
C PRO A 99 -15.66 6.67 -10.77
N ASP A 100 -15.92 5.45 -10.29
CA ASP A 100 -17.21 5.01 -9.77
C ASP A 100 -17.24 5.06 -8.23
N GLU A 101 -18.35 4.65 -7.63
CA GLU A 101 -18.53 4.67 -6.18
C GLU A 101 -17.49 3.79 -5.45
N ALA A 102 -17.14 2.63 -6.01
CA ALA A 102 -16.13 1.75 -5.43
C ALA A 102 -14.73 2.39 -5.47
N PHE A 103 -14.40 3.09 -6.56
CA PHE A 103 -13.19 3.90 -6.64
C PHE A 103 -13.20 5.01 -5.59
N GLU A 104 -14.28 5.79 -5.49
CA GLU A 104 -14.35 6.92 -4.55
C GLU A 104 -14.24 6.47 -3.09
N ALA A 105 -14.86 5.34 -2.74
CA ALA A 105 -14.73 4.73 -1.42
C ALA A 105 -13.26 4.43 -1.09
N ARG A 106 -12.53 3.79 -2.02
CA ARG A 106 -11.09 3.51 -1.86
C ARG A 106 -10.23 4.78 -1.89
N TRP A 107 -10.61 5.78 -2.69
CA TRP A 107 -9.89 7.04 -2.84
C TRP A 107 -9.85 7.86 -1.54
N ALA A 108 -10.82 7.69 -0.65
CA ALA A 108 -10.80 8.34 0.67
C ALA A 108 -9.50 8.04 1.44
N ALA A 109 -9.06 6.78 1.46
CA ALA A 109 -7.82 6.36 2.10
C ALA A 109 -6.61 6.47 1.15
N GLU A 110 -6.73 5.96 -0.07
CA GLU A 110 -5.61 5.87 -1.00
C GLU A 110 -5.23 7.23 -1.58
N GLY A 111 -6.21 8.07 -1.91
CA GLY A 111 -5.98 9.44 -2.34
C GLY A 111 -5.24 10.24 -1.26
N ARG A 112 -5.59 10.05 0.02
CA ARG A 112 -4.86 10.67 1.15
C ARG A 112 -3.39 10.25 1.14
N ALA A 113 -3.13 8.95 1.07
CA ALA A 113 -1.76 8.43 1.05
C ALA A 113 -0.94 8.95 -0.15
N LEU A 114 -1.57 9.08 -1.32
CA LEU A 114 -0.94 9.67 -2.52
C LEU A 114 -0.62 11.15 -2.32
N ARG A 115 -1.55 11.94 -1.77
CA ARG A 115 -1.32 13.35 -1.45
C ARG A 115 -0.22 13.54 -0.41
N ASP A 116 -0.17 12.70 0.62
CA ASP A 116 0.88 12.74 1.64
C ASP A 116 2.25 12.37 1.06
N THR A 117 2.31 11.38 0.16
CA THR A 117 3.53 11.03 -0.60
C THR A 117 4.04 12.26 -1.39
N LEU A 118 3.14 12.94 -2.10
CA LEU A 118 3.49 14.14 -2.86
C LEU A 118 3.91 15.30 -1.94
N ARG A 119 3.23 15.53 -0.80
CA ARG A 119 3.62 16.55 0.19
C ARG A 119 4.99 16.27 0.81
N ALA A 120 5.39 15.00 0.90
CA ALA A 120 6.71 14.60 1.37
C ALA A 120 7.81 14.74 0.30
N GLY A 121 7.52 15.34 -0.86
CA GLY A 121 8.48 15.51 -1.95
C GLY A 121 8.74 14.22 -2.75
N GLN A 122 7.94 13.17 -2.56
CA GLN A 122 8.13 11.87 -3.21
C GLN A 122 7.26 11.76 -4.46
N ASP A 123 7.82 11.15 -5.51
CA ASP A 123 7.16 11.08 -6.81
C ASP A 123 6.15 9.93 -6.90
N ILE A 124 5.07 10.14 -7.64
CA ILE A 124 4.11 9.08 -7.97
C ILE A 124 3.99 8.94 -9.48
N LEU A 125 3.82 7.71 -9.97
CA LEU A 125 3.50 7.43 -11.36
C LEU A 125 2.04 7.00 -11.47
N VAL A 126 1.27 7.61 -12.36
CA VAL A 126 -0.10 7.22 -12.69
C VAL A 126 -0.15 6.71 -14.12
N HIS A 127 -0.73 5.54 -14.34
CA HIS A 127 -0.92 5.01 -15.69
C HIS A 127 -2.33 4.42 -15.91
N CYS A 128 -2.74 4.42 -17.18
CA CYS A 128 -3.88 3.65 -17.68
C CYS A 128 -3.44 2.88 -18.93
N LYS A 129 -4.35 2.48 -19.82
CA LYS A 129 -3.98 1.79 -21.07
C LYS A 129 -3.15 2.68 -22.01
N GLY A 130 -3.62 3.89 -22.29
CA GLY A 130 -2.99 4.85 -23.21
C GLY A 130 -2.18 5.97 -22.55
N GLY A 131 -2.35 6.17 -21.24
CA GLY A 131 -1.71 7.27 -20.52
C GLY A 131 -2.23 8.65 -20.92
N LEU A 132 -3.52 8.77 -21.26
CA LEU A 132 -4.16 10.00 -21.73
C LEU A 132 -5.40 10.35 -20.88
N GLY A 133 -6.52 9.65 -21.04
CA GLY A 133 -7.79 10.00 -20.40
C GLY A 133 -7.82 9.74 -18.91
N ARG A 134 -7.92 8.46 -18.50
CA ARG A 134 -7.99 8.05 -17.09
C ARG A 134 -6.79 8.56 -16.27
N ALA A 135 -5.58 8.33 -16.77
CA ALA A 135 -4.35 8.80 -16.12
C ALA A 135 -4.29 10.33 -16.00
N GLY A 136 -4.63 11.06 -17.07
CA GLY A 136 -4.69 12.52 -17.06
C GLY A 136 -5.74 13.07 -16.10
N THR A 137 -6.89 12.39 -15.99
CA THR A 137 -7.98 12.76 -15.08
C THR A 137 -7.54 12.64 -13.64
N ILE A 138 -6.92 11.52 -13.25
CA ILE A 138 -6.46 11.31 -11.87
C ILE A 138 -5.26 12.20 -11.52
N ALA A 139 -4.33 12.40 -12.46
CA ALA A 139 -3.23 13.35 -12.24
C ALA A 139 -3.75 14.78 -12.02
N ALA A 140 -4.70 15.23 -12.84
CA ALA A 140 -5.31 16.55 -12.67
C ALA A 140 -6.11 16.65 -11.37
N ARG A 141 -6.88 15.61 -11.00
CA ARG A 141 -7.58 15.53 -9.72
C ARG A 141 -6.60 15.72 -8.56
N LEU A 142 -5.48 15.01 -8.53
CA LEU A 142 -4.47 15.15 -7.48
C LEU A 142 -3.89 16.57 -7.39
N LEU A 143 -3.61 17.21 -8.53
CA LEU A 143 -3.18 18.61 -8.53
C LEU A 143 -4.23 19.51 -7.88
N VAL A 144 -5.51 19.31 -8.21
CA VAL A 144 -6.61 20.10 -7.67
C VAL A 144 -6.79 19.87 -6.17
N GLU A 145 -6.77 18.61 -5.74
CA GLU A 145 -6.86 18.25 -4.33
C GLU A 145 -5.69 18.81 -3.51
N LEU A 146 -4.53 19.02 -4.13
CA LEU A 146 -3.36 19.69 -3.54
C LEU A 146 -3.40 21.23 -3.62
N GLY A 147 -4.47 21.82 -4.17
CA GLY A 147 -4.72 23.27 -4.14
C GLY A 147 -4.53 24.00 -5.47
N ILE A 148 -4.22 23.30 -6.57
CA ILE A 148 -4.18 23.93 -7.89
C ILE A 148 -5.61 24.18 -8.40
N GLU A 149 -5.85 25.35 -8.99
CA GLU A 149 -7.16 25.64 -9.59
C GLU A 149 -7.48 24.66 -10.73
N PRO A 150 -8.72 24.14 -10.85
CA PRO A 150 -9.08 23.12 -11.84
C PRO A 150 -8.67 23.41 -13.28
N LYS A 151 -8.91 24.61 -13.81
CA LYS A 151 -8.50 24.98 -15.18
C LYS A 151 -6.99 25.00 -15.32
N ALA A 152 -6.26 25.44 -14.29
CA ALA A 152 -4.80 25.39 -14.27
C ALA A 152 -4.27 23.94 -14.25
N ALA A 153 -4.85 23.05 -13.45
CA ALA A 153 -4.50 21.63 -13.43
C ALA A 153 -4.74 20.95 -14.78
N ILE A 154 -5.91 21.17 -15.39
CA ILE A 154 -6.25 20.67 -16.74
C ILE A 154 -5.23 21.14 -17.77
N ARG A 155 -4.88 22.43 -17.74
CA ARG A 155 -3.90 23.01 -18.67
C ARG A 155 -2.52 22.39 -18.47
N ALA A 156 -2.05 22.29 -17.22
CA ALA A 156 -0.74 21.73 -16.90
C ALA A 156 -0.62 20.28 -17.42
N VAL A 157 -1.63 19.44 -17.16
CA VAL A 157 -1.67 18.05 -17.62
C VAL A 157 -1.69 17.96 -19.15
N ARG A 158 -2.45 18.82 -19.84
CA ARG A 158 -2.50 18.82 -21.31
C ARG A 158 -1.23 19.35 -21.97
N VAL A 159 -0.51 20.26 -21.31
CA VAL A 159 0.81 20.72 -21.77
C VAL A 159 1.83 19.60 -21.64
N ALA A 160 1.87 18.91 -20.50
CA ALA A 160 2.76 17.78 -20.27
C ALA A 160 2.42 16.57 -21.16
N ARG A 161 1.12 16.34 -21.40
CA ARG A 161 0.60 15.21 -22.18
C ARG A 161 -0.54 15.66 -23.11
N PRO A 162 -0.21 16.08 -24.35
CA PRO A 162 -1.22 16.49 -25.33
C PRO A 162 -2.30 15.42 -25.52
N GLY A 163 -3.57 15.84 -25.46
CA GLY A 163 -4.73 14.94 -25.56
C GLY A 163 -5.18 14.30 -24.24
N ALA A 164 -4.51 14.57 -23.11
CA ALA A 164 -4.96 14.09 -21.81
C ALA A 164 -6.33 14.69 -21.39
N ILE A 165 -7.07 13.93 -20.57
CA ILE A 165 -8.47 14.20 -20.21
C ILE A 165 -9.34 14.17 -21.47
N GLU A 166 -9.67 12.94 -21.88
CA GLU A 166 -10.16 12.60 -23.23
C GLU A 166 -11.66 12.89 -23.40
N THR A 167 -12.47 12.68 -22.35
CA THR A 167 -13.94 12.77 -22.46
C THR A 167 -14.50 14.01 -21.77
N PRO A 168 -15.67 14.53 -22.21
CA PRO A 168 -16.36 15.62 -21.52
C PRO A 168 -16.67 15.31 -20.06
N ARG A 169 -16.99 14.04 -19.74
CA ARG A 169 -17.27 13.58 -18.36
C ARG A 169 -16.03 13.66 -17.47
N GLN A 170 -14.87 13.24 -17.99
CA GLN A 170 -13.59 13.38 -17.28
C GLN A 170 -13.25 14.85 -17.03
N LEU A 171 -13.47 15.70 -18.03
CA LEU A 171 -13.25 17.13 -17.91
C LEU A 171 -14.17 17.78 -16.85
N ALA A 172 -15.44 17.38 -16.81
CA ALA A 172 -16.40 17.85 -15.81
C ALA A 172 -15.97 17.45 -14.40
N LEU A 173 -15.57 16.19 -14.19
CA LEU A 173 -15.08 15.70 -12.90
C LEU A 173 -13.91 16.55 -12.37
N VAL A 174 -12.91 16.83 -13.21
CA VAL A 174 -11.76 17.65 -12.78
C VAL A 174 -12.20 19.08 -12.44
N ARG A 175 -13.16 19.65 -13.19
CA ARG A 175 -13.70 21.00 -12.92
C ARG A 175 -14.48 21.08 -11.61
N GLU A 176 -15.13 20.00 -11.22
CA GLU A 176 -15.92 19.88 -9.99
C GLU A 176 -15.06 19.46 -8.78
N THR A 177 -13.84 18.99 -9.02
CA THR A 177 -12.90 18.65 -7.94
C THR A 177 -12.53 19.89 -7.14
N VAL A 178 -12.41 19.73 -5.83
CA VAL A 178 -12.01 20.80 -4.90
C VAL A 178 -10.73 20.43 -4.16
N ALA A 179 -10.05 21.44 -3.64
CA ALA A 179 -8.89 21.24 -2.77
C ALA A 179 -9.28 20.47 -1.51
N VAL A 180 -8.42 19.55 -1.07
CA VAL A 180 -8.64 18.74 0.13
C VAL A 180 -7.68 19.24 1.21
N ASN A 181 -8.23 19.92 2.22
CA ASN A 181 -7.45 20.48 3.32
C ASN A 181 -7.19 19.43 4.40
N GLU A 182 -6.05 18.75 4.35
CA GLU A 182 -5.66 17.71 5.30
C GLU A 182 -4.61 18.19 6.30
N PRO A 183 -4.75 17.85 7.59
CA PRO A 183 -3.74 18.20 8.58
C PRO A 183 -2.46 17.42 8.30
N ALA A 184 -1.32 18.11 8.34
CA ALA A 184 0.00 17.50 8.18
C ALA A 184 0.34 16.52 9.32
N MET A 185 -0.19 16.76 10.51
CA MET A 185 -0.12 15.85 11.65
C MET A 185 -1.44 15.86 12.42
N VAL A 186 -1.75 14.76 13.09
CA VAL A 186 -2.84 14.64 14.05
C VAL A 186 -2.39 15.24 15.38
N ASP A 187 -3.11 16.25 15.85
CA ASP A 187 -2.85 16.96 17.10
C ASP A 187 -4.11 16.90 17.97
N THR A 188 -4.15 15.95 18.91
CA THR A 188 -5.32 15.71 19.76
C THR A 188 -5.65 16.90 20.66
N ALA A 189 -4.68 17.79 20.94
CA ALA A 189 -4.91 19.01 21.70
C ALA A 189 -5.82 20.03 20.97
N LYS A 190 -5.97 19.88 19.64
CA LYS A 190 -6.85 20.71 18.80
C LYS A 190 -8.13 20.00 18.39
N MET A 191 -8.39 18.81 18.93
CA MET A 191 -9.50 17.94 18.52
C MET A 191 -10.45 17.66 19.68
N THR A 192 -11.66 17.21 19.34
CA THR A 192 -12.64 16.77 20.33
C THR A 192 -12.61 15.26 20.45
N ARG A 193 -12.44 14.73 21.66
CA ARG A 193 -12.58 13.28 21.89
C ARG A 193 -14.06 12.90 21.83
N ILE A 194 -14.42 12.00 20.92
CA ILE A 194 -15.81 11.59 20.65
C ILE A 194 -16.06 10.09 20.90
N GLY A 195 -15.01 9.31 21.17
CA GLY A 195 -15.14 7.87 21.41
C GLY A 195 -14.02 7.32 22.28
N GLY A 196 -14.27 6.12 22.82
CA GLY A 196 -13.39 5.43 23.76
C GLY A 196 -12.29 4.59 23.11
N GLN A 197 -11.65 3.79 23.95
CA GLN A 197 -10.61 2.83 23.60
C GLN A 197 -11.20 1.58 22.95
N LEU A 198 -10.59 1.10 21.86
CA LEU A 198 -10.99 -0.11 21.14
C LEU A 198 -10.01 -1.29 21.31
N GLY A 199 -8.76 -1.02 21.73
CA GLY A 199 -7.71 -2.03 21.99
C GLY A 199 -7.21 -2.06 23.44
N THR A 200 -6.01 -2.60 23.66
CA THR A 200 -5.39 -2.74 24.98
C THR A 200 -4.70 -1.48 25.48
N ASN A 201 -4.11 -0.71 24.58
CA ASN A 201 -3.40 0.53 24.91
C ASN A 201 -4.38 1.69 25.14
N PRO A 202 -4.06 2.64 26.04
CA PRO A 202 -4.83 3.87 26.22
C PRO A 202 -5.06 4.57 24.88
N ALA A 203 -6.32 4.85 24.57
CA ALA A 203 -6.68 5.38 23.25
C ALA A 203 -8.03 6.11 23.22
N GLY A 204 -8.31 6.77 22.10
CA GLY A 204 -9.61 7.38 21.85
C GLY A 204 -9.87 7.66 20.38
N VAL A 205 -11.15 7.90 20.08
CA VAL A 205 -11.59 8.43 18.78
C VAL A 205 -11.71 9.95 18.91
N TRP A 206 -11.08 10.66 17.98
CA TRP A 206 -10.97 12.12 17.96
C TRP A 206 -11.57 12.68 16.66
N ASP A 207 -12.25 13.82 16.76
CA ASP A 207 -12.84 14.56 15.64
C ASP A 207 -12.13 15.90 15.46
N ASP A 208 -11.79 16.25 14.21
CA ASP A 208 -11.08 17.49 13.89
C ASP A 208 -11.98 18.70 13.61
N GLY A 209 -13.29 18.57 13.80
CA GLY A 209 -14.28 19.62 13.52
C GLY A 209 -14.55 19.84 12.02
N ALA A 210 -13.80 19.16 11.14
CA ALA A 210 -14.04 19.13 9.69
C ALA A 210 -14.73 17.82 9.26
N GLY A 211 -15.24 17.04 10.22
CA GLY A 211 -15.93 15.77 9.99
C GLY A 211 -15.00 14.57 9.79
N ARG A 212 -13.68 14.73 9.96
CA ARG A 212 -12.75 13.59 9.93
C ARG A 212 -12.49 13.10 11.34
N ARG A 213 -12.40 11.78 11.43
CA ARG A 213 -12.18 11.09 12.69
C ARG A 213 -10.86 10.35 12.65
N TYR A 214 -10.22 10.26 13.80
CA TYR A 214 -8.93 9.60 13.98
C TYR A 214 -9.01 8.69 15.19
N TYR A 215 -8.41 7.50 15.11
CA TYR A 215 -8.10 6.71 16.28
C TYR A 215 -6.68 7.03 16.71
N VAL A 216 -6.50 7.44 17.96
CA VAL A 216 -5.19 7.79 18.49
C VAL A 216 -4.89 6.92 19.70
N LYS A 217 -3.81 6.15 19.59
CA LYS A 217 -3.23 5.33 20.67
C LYS A 217 -2.11 6.13 21.34
N GLU A 218 -2.06 6.05 22.66
CA GLU A 218 -0.96 6.55 23.48
C GLU A 218 -0.11 5.35 23.93
N LEU A 219 1.17 5.38 23.59
CA LEU A 219 2.09 4.29 23.86
C LEU A 219 3.10 4.69 24.93
N GLU A 220 3.75 3.70 25.53
CA GLU A 220 4.66 3.93 26.67
C GLU A 220 5.88 4.80 26.34
N SER A 221 6.27 4.89 25.06
CA SER A 221 7.41 5.69 24.66
C SER A 221 7.39 6.11 23.19
N PRO A 222 8.14 7.16 22.82
CA PRO A 222 8.41 7.51 21.43
C PRO A 222 9.07 6.41 20.60
N ALA A 223 9.81 5.49 21.24
CA ALA A 223 10.40 4.35 20.56
C ALA A 223 9.35 3.33 20.14
N HIS A 224 8.33 3.11 20.99
CA HIS A 224 7.21 2.22 20.72
C HIS A 224 6.33 2.78 19.59
N ALA A 225 5.97 4.06 19.62
CA ALA A 225 5.20 4.70 18.54
C ALA A 225 5.93 4.68 17.19
N ARG A 226 7.25 4.93 17.19
CA ARG A 226 8.08 4.81 15.98
C ARG A 226 8.13 3.38 15.46
N ASN A 227 8.10 2.37 16.34
CA ASN A 227 8.07 0.96 15.95
C ASN A 227 6.77 0.61 15.22
N GLU A 228 5.62 0.98 15.75
CA GLU A 228 4.33 0.70 15.12
C GLU A 228 4.19 1.42 13.77
N ASN A 229 4.60 2.69 13.70
CA ASN A 229 4.61 3.45 12.45
C ASN A 229 5.54 2.83 11.38
N LEU A 230 6.73 2.36 11.79
CA LEU A 230 7.63 1.63 10.88
C LEU A 230 7.01 0.30 10.44
N ALA A 231 6.40 -0.46 11.35
CA ALA A 231 5.73 -1.69 10.99
C ALA A 231 4.68 -1.44 9.90
N ALA A 232 3.79 -0.47 10.10
CA ALA A 232 2.80 -0.11 9.09
C ALA A 232 3.43 0.29 7.74
N ALA A 233 4.57 1.00 7.74
CA ALA A 233 5.28 1.34 6.52
C ALA A 233 5.86 0.11 5.80
N LEU A 234 6.36 -0.89 6.53
CA LEU A 234 6.87 -2.14 5.98
C LEU A 234 5.74 -3.04 5.44
N TYR A 235 4.57 -3.07 6.08
CA TYR A 235 3.37 -3.69 5.50
C TYR A 235 3.00 -3.04 4.17
N ARG A 236 2.94 -1.69 4.12
CA ARG A 236 2.66 -0.97 2.88
C ARG A 236 3.70 -1.21 1.79
N LEU A 237 4.97 -1.33 2.15
CA LEU A 237 6.06 -1.69 1.23
C LEU A 237 5.83 -3.08 0.61
N ALA A 238 5.35 -4.04 1.41
CA ALA A 238 4.99 -5.38 0.97
C ALA A 238 3.69 -5.44 0.15
N GLY A 239 2.94 -4.34 0.08
CA GLY A 239 1.61 -4.28 -0.54
C GLY A 239 0.47 -4.73 0.38
N ALA A 240 0.76 -5.11 1.63
CA ALA A 240 -0.24 -5.58 2.58
C ALA A 240 -1.15 -4.44 3.04
N PRO A 241 -2.49 -4.59 2.95
CA PRO A 241 -3.43 -3.58 3.43
C PRO A 241 -3.36 -3.41 4.95
N VAL A 242 -3.11 -2.18 5.37
CA VAL A 242 -3.12 -1.72 6.76
C VAL A 242 -3.87 -0.40 6.84
N LEU A 243 -4.26 0.02 8.04
CA LEU A 243 -4.87 1.33 8.26
C LEU A 243 -3.99 2.48 7.72
N THR A 244 -4.61 3.64 7.50
CA THR A 244 -3.89 4.86 7.13
C THR A 244 -3.26 5.49 8.37
N TYR A 245 -1.99 5.19 8.62
CA TYR A 245 -1.17 5.78 9.67
C TYR A 245 -0.76 7.21 9.33
N LEU A 246 -0.85 8.11 10.30
CA LEU A 246 -0.58 9.55 10.15
C LEU A 246 0.44 10.01 11.20
N PRO A 247 1.28 11.02 10.88
CA PRO A 247 2.12 11.66 11.88
C PRO A 247 1.27 12.21 13.03
N ALA A 248 1.70 11.98 14.27
CA ALA A 248 1.10 12.56 15.46
C ALA A 248 1.97 13.69 16.00
N ALA A 249 1.34 14.69 16.62
CA ALA A 249 2.05 15.81 17.25
C ALA A 249 2.86 15.37 18.47
N GLN A 250 2.29 14.46 19.27
CA GLN A 250 2.98 13.88 20.41
C GLN A 250 3.81 12.67 19.98
N PRO A 251 5.08 12.56 20.39
CA PRO A 251 5.99 11.56 19.86
C PRO A 251 5.68 10.13 20.32
N GLU A 252 4.96 9.95 21.41
CA GLU A 252 4.45 8.68 21.95
C GLU A 252 3.07 8.27 21.39
N GLN A 253 2.48 9.08 20.52
CA GLN A 253 1.19 8.77 19.91
C GLN A 253 1.33 8.12 18.55
N VAL A 254 0.38 7.23 18.27
CA VAL A 254 0.13 6.66 16.95
C VAL A 254 -1.27 7.03 16.54
N ALA A 255 -1.40 7.67 15.38
CA ALA A 255 -2.70 8.09 14.86
C ALA A 255 -3.02 7.34 13.56
N THR A 256 -4.23 6.85 13.46
CA THR A 256 -4.78 6.29 12.22
C THR A 256 -6.05 7.02 11.82
N LEU A 257 -6.29 7.19 10.51
CA LEU A 257 -7.58 7.64 10.03
C LEU A 257 -8.67 6.64 10.48
N PHE A 258 -9.74 7.13 11.08
CA PHE A 258 -10.83 6.30 11.54
C PHE A 258 -11.80 6.03 10.38
N MET A 259 -11.80 4.79 9.91
CA MET A 259 -12.65 4.34 8.81
C MET A 259 -13.73 3.39 9.35
N PRO A 260 -14.98 3.49 8.86
CA PRO A 260 -16.01 2.52 9.19
C PRO A 260 -15.62 1.14 8.64
N LEU A 261 -15.78 0.11 9.47
CA LEU A 261 -15.52 -1.27 9.11
C LEU A 261 -16.82 -1.92 8.60
N GLU A 262 -16.76 -2.57 7.46
CA GLU A 262 -17.85 -3.46 6.98
C GLU A 262 -17.87 -4.76 7.78
N LYS A 263 -16.68 -5.24 8.17
CA LYS A 263 -16.47 -6.40 9.03
C LYS A 263 -15.39 -6.09 10.04
N THR A 264 -15.62 -6.46 11.29
CA THR A 264 -14.79 -6.07 12.44
C THR A 264 -13.91 -7.18 12.96
N CYS A 265 -14.12 -8.43 12.52
CA CYS A 265 -13.31 -9.57 12.98
C CYS A 265 -13.34 -10.73 12.00
N LEU A 266 -12.41 -11.67 12.20
CA LEU A 266 -12.22 -12.89 11.43
C LEU A 266 -13.49 -13.73 11.26
N ALA A 267 -14.31 -13.83 12.31
CA ALA A 267 -15.53 -14.64 12.29
C ALA A 267 -16.60 -14.12 11.30
N GLN A 268 -16.48 -12.88 10.84
CA GLN A 268 -17.39 -12.27 9.87
C GLN A 268 -16.89 -12.41 8.43
N LEU A 269 -15.62 -12.79 8.23
CA LEU A 269 -15.03 -12.91 6.91
C LEU A 269 -15.62 -14.09 6.14
N SER A 270 -15.85 -13.89 4.84
CA SER A 270 -16.11 -15.00 3.93
C SER A 270 -14.85 -15.83 3.72
N GLU A 271 -14.98 -17.02 3.12
CA GLU A 271 -13.82 -17.85 2.81
C GLU A 271 -12.84 -17.15 1.86
N ALA A 272 -13.34 -16.47 0.83
CA ALA A 272 -12.50 -15.72 -0.11
C ALA A 272 -11.76 -14.54 0.57
N GLU A 273 -12.43 -13.84 1.49
CA GLU A 273 -11.80 -12.78 2.29
C GLU A 273 -10.76 -13.35 3.27
N ARG A 274 -11.04 -14.50 3.88
CA ARG A 274 -10.07 -15.19 4.74
C ARG A 274 -8.83 -15.62 3.94
N GLN A 275 -9.01 -16.16 2.75
CA GLN A 275 -7.90 -16.48 1.83
C GLN A 275 -7.11 -15.22 1.43
N ALA A 276 -7.79 -14.08 1.23
CA ALA A 276 -7.13 -12.80 0.99
C ALA A 276 -6.29 -12.34 2.21
N ALA A 277 -6.74 -12.58 3.44
CA ALA A 277 -5.95 -12.33 4.64
C ALA A 277 -4.75 -13.30 4.77
N GLN A 278 -4.96 -14.58 4.47
CA GLN A 278 -3.93 -15.62 4.48
C GLN A 278 -2.74 -15.31 3.58
N HIS A 279 -2.99 -14.63 2.44
CA HIS A 279 -1.95 -14.19 1.52
C HIS A 279 -0.83 -13.38 2.20
N TRP A 280 -1.15 -12.69 3.31
CA TRP A 280 -0.20 -11.84 4.04
C TRP A 280 0.53 -12.55 5.18
N LEU A 281 0.35 -13.87 5.36
CA LEU A 281 1.05 -14.66 6.38
C LEU A 281 2.56 -14.42 6.38
N GLY A 282 3.19 -14.41 5.19
CA GLY A 282 4.63 -14.16 5.06
C GLY A 282 5.05 -12.79 5.59
N VAL A 283 4.22 -11.75 5.42
CA VAL A 283 4.47 -10.39 5.92
C VAL A 283 4.36 -10.36 7.45
N HIS A 284 3.31 -10.97 8.00
CA HIS A 284 3.14 -11.11 9.46
C HIS A 284 4.33 -11.83 10.09
N ALA A 285 4.73 -12.96 9.50
CA ALA A 285 5.86 -13.75 9.99
C ALA A 285 7.19 -12.98 9.86
N TRP A 286 7.46 -12.38 8.69
CA TRP A 286 8.66 -11.58 8.45
C TRP A 286 8.83 -10.45 9.46
N LEU A 287 7.75 -9.76 9.81
CA LEU A 287 7.76 -8.66 10.77
C LEU A 287 7.54 -9.12 12.22
N ALA A 288 7.55 -10.43 12.47
CA ALA A 288 7.31 -11.05 13.77
C ALA A 288 6.02 -10.54 14.45
N ASN A 289 4.95 -10.30 13.69
CA ASN A 289 3.66 -9.91 14.25
C ASN A 289 2.94 -11.14 14.80
N TRP A 290 3.13 -11.43 16.08
CA TRP A 290 2.52 -12.59 16.74
C TRP A 290 1.01 -12.40 16.97
N ASP A 291 0.56 -11.15 17.00
CA ASP A 291 -0.83 -10.78 17.25
C ASP A 291 -1.59 -10.52 15.93
N ALA A 292 -1.15 -11.12 14.82
CA ALA A 292 -1.71 -10.88 13.47
C ALA A 292 -3.25 -11.05 13.41
N ALA A 293 -3.80 -12.00 14.15
CA ALA A 293 -5.24 -12.23 14.23
C ALA A 293 -5.94 -11.45 15.37
N GLY A 294 -5.20 -11.01 16.40
CA GLY A 294 -5.79 -10.49 17.64
C GLY A 294 -6.38 -11.59 18.51
N SER A 295 -6.61 -11.30 19.79
CA SER A 295 -7.12 -12.29 20.76
C SER A 295 -8.58 -12.67 20.48
N LEU A 296 -9.34 -11.76 19.85
CA LEU A 296 -10.74 -11.98 19.47
C LEU A 296 -10.93 -12.15 17.95
N GLY A 297 -9.84 -12.25 17.19
CA GLY A 297 -9.91 -12.20 15.72
C GLY A 297 -10.14 -10.78 15.18
N ASP A 298 -9.91 -9.75 15.99
CA ASP A 298 -10.26 -8.35 15.78
C ASP A 298 -9.15 -7.51 15.13
N ASN A 299 -7.97 -8.11 14.86
CA ASN A 299 -6.90 -7.42 14.14
C ASN A 299 -7.03 -7.54 12.61
N GLN A 300 -8.10 -8.16 12.13
CA GLN A 300 -8.42 -8.30 10.70
C GLN A 300 -9.87 -7.85 10.47
N GLY A 301 -10.06 -6.92 9.53
CA GLY A 301 -11.39 -6.39 9.19
C GLY A 301 -11.53 -6.05 7.72
N LEU A 302 -12.73 -5.67 7.30
CA LEU A 302 -13.04 -5.32 5.90
C LEU A 302 -13.30 -3.82 5.80
N ILE A 303 -12.54 -3.14 4.93
CA ILE A 303 -12.70 -1.71 4.61
C ILE A 303 -12.77 -1.57 3.09
N HIS A 304 -13.89 -1.07 2.58
CA HIS A 304 -14.14 -0.87 1.15
C HIS A 304 -13.89 -2.14 0.32
N GLY A 305 -14.39 -3.27 0.82
CA GLY A 305 -14.21 -4.60 0.21
C GLY A 305 -12.78 -5.17 0.27
N VAL A 306 -11.85 -4.54 1.00
CA VAL A 306 -10.46 -4.99 1.15
C VAL A 306 -10.21 -5.46 2.58
N VAL A 307 -9.75 -6.70 2.73
CA VAL A 307 -9.35 -7.22 4.03
C VAL A 307 -8.07 -6.52 4.48
N THR A 308 -8.14 -5.88 5.63
CA THR A 308 -7.16 -4.93 6.15
C THR A 308 -6.71 -5.37 7.54
N THR A 309 -5.39 -5.39 7.75
CA THR A 309 -4.81 -5.57 9.08
C THR A 309 -5.02 -4.29 9.89
N LEU A 310 -5.82 -4.39 10.95
CA LEU A 310 -6.28 -3.26 11.76
C LEU A 310 -5.28 -2.87 12.85
N ASP A 311 -4.44 -3.81 13.30
CA ASP A 311 -3.40 -3.56 14.29
C ASP A 311 -2.07 -4.23 13.91
N VAL A 312 -1.00 -3.43 13.91
CA VAL A 312 0.39 -3.87 13.68
C VAL A 312 1.31 -3.56 14.88
N GLY A 313 0.76 -3.16 16.03
CA GLY A 313 1.52 -2.83 17.24
C GLY A 313 2.35 -4.01 17.77
N GLY A 314 1.87 -5.24 17.56
CA GLY A 314 2.58 -6.47 17.90
C GLY A 314 3.72 -6.85 16.94
N ALA A 315 4.09 -6.01 15.97
CA ALA A 315 5.18 -6.27 15.02
C ALA A 315 6.54 -5.72 15.52
N LEU A 316 7.62 -6.24 14.94
CA LEU A 316 9.00 -5.86 15.22
C LEU A 316 9.38 -6.06 16.69
N ASP A 317 9.88 -5.03 17.38
CA ASP A 317 10.55 -5.19 18.68
C ASP A 317 9.58 -5.38 19.86
N PHE A 318 8.29 -5.07 19.71
CA PHE A 318 7.30 -5.07 20.79
C PHE A 318 6.18 -6.08 20.56
N ARG A 319 5.57 -6.56 21.65
CA ARG A 319 4.29 -7.30 21.67
C ARG A 319 3.11 -6.32 21.67
N ALA A 320 1.89 -6.77 21.40
CA ALA A 320 0.71 -5.89 21.46
C ALA A 320 0.49 -5.24 22.84
N SER A 321 0.96 -5.86 23.93
CA SER A 321 0.96 -5.29 25.29
C SER A 321 2.01 -4.20 25.52
N GLY A 322 2.94 -4.00 24.59
CA GLY A 322 4.08 -3.10 24.72
C GLY A 322 5.34 -3.70 25.30
N ASP A 323 5.30 -4.96 25.75
CA ASP A 323 6.50 -5.64 26.24
C ASP A 323 7.51 -5.89 25.11
N PRO A 324 8.82 -5.68 25.33
CA PRO A 324 9.83 -5.96 24.32
C PRO A 324 9.97 -7.48 24.09
N LYS A 325 10.07 -7.90 22.82
CA LYS A 325 10.36 -9.29 22.45
C LYS A 325 11.81 -9.69 22.73
N GLY A 326 12.71 -8.71 22.78
CA GLY A 326 14.13 -8.94 23.05
C GLY A 326 14.75 -9.96 22.08
N ARG A 327 15.34 -11.03 22.64
CA ARG A 327 16.02 -12.08 21.86
C ARG A 327 15.07 -12.92 21.00
N ASP A 328 13.79 -12.97 21.35
CA ASP A 328 12.80 -13.77 20.63
C ASP A 328 12.49 -13.19 19.24
N PHE A 329 12.79 -11.89 19.03
CA PHE A 329 12.81 -11.30 17.70
C PHE A 329 14.20 -11.49 17.04
N GLY A 330 14.44 -12.72 16.58
CA GLY A 330 15.69 -13.15 15.92
C GLY A 330 15.70 -13.00 14.40
N SER A 331 16.69 -13.60 13.74
CA SER A 331 16.79 -13.69 12.26
C SER A 331 16.02 -14.86 11.66
N GLU A 332 15.74 -15.89 12.44
CA GLU A 332 14.94 -17.04 12.02
C GLU A 332 13.44 -16.71 12.10
N VAL A 333 12.67 -17.15 11.11
CA VAL A 333 11.25 -16.81 10.97
C VAL A 333 10.38 -18.02 11.30
N GLY A 334 10.52 -18.53 12.53
CA GLY A 334 9.66 -19.60 13.06
C GLY A 334 8.19 -19.19 13.21
N GLU A 335 7.87 -17.89 13.11
CA GLU A 335 6.50 -17.39 13.09
C GLU A 335 5.67 -17.94 11.93
N ILE A 336 6.30 -18.30 10.81
CA ILE A 336 5.60 -18.86 9.66
C ILE A 336 4.86 -20.17 10.00
N ASP A 337 5.40 -20.93 10.95
CA ASP A 337 4.81 -22.18 11.45
C ASP A 337 3.96 -21.91 12.70
N ARG A 338 4.49 -21.14 13.66
CA ARG A 338 3.79 -20.87 14.93
C ARG A 338 2.42 -20.22 14.73
N LEU A 339 2.29 -19.26 13.80
CA LEU A 339 0.99 -18.63 13.49
C LEU A 339 -0.04 -19.63 12.95
N ARG A 340 0.39 -20.79 12.46
CA ARG A 340 -0.47 -21.84 11.89
C ARG A 340 -0.77 -22.97 12.87
N THR A 341 0.12 -23.22 13.84
CA THR A 341 0.07 -24.44 14.66
C THR A 341 0.00 -24.21 16.17
N ASP A 342 0.27 -23.01 16.67
CA ASP A 342 0.33 -22.75 18.11
C ASP A 342 -1.07 -22.75 18.75
N PRO A 343 -1.42 -23.73 19.61
CA PRO A 343 -2.75 -23.82 20.21
C PRO A 343 -3.06 -22.64 21.14
N ASP A 344 -2.04 -21.98 21.69
CA ASP A 344 -2.21 -20.80 22.55
C ASP A 344 -2.56 -19.55 21.71
N ASN A 345 -2.38 -19.61 20.39
CA ASN A 345 -2.79 -18.58 19.44
C ASN A 345 -3.93 -19.07 18.52
N SER A 346 -5.02 -19.53 19.13
CA SER A 346 -6.14 -20.16 18.43
C SER A 346 -6.75 -19.31 17.30
N GLN A 347 -6.72 -17.97 17.39
CA GLN A 347 -7.23 -17.11 16.31
C GLN A 347 -6.30 -17.08 15.11
N ALA A 348 -4.98 -17.06 15.32
CA ALA A 348 -4.03 -17.21 14.22
C ALA A 348 -4.14 -18.58 13.57
N VAL A 349 -4.31 -19.65 14.36
CA VAL A 349 -4.54 -21.01 13.83
C VAL A 349 -5.83 -21.07 12.99
N LYS A 350 -6.92 -20.43 13.42
CA LYS A 350 -8.14 -20.34 12.60
C LYS A 350 -7.93 -19.57 11.29
N LEU A 351 -7.05 -18.57 11.32
CA LEU A 351 -6.75 -17.77 10.14
C LEU A 351 -5.83 -18.51 9.16
N PHE A 352 -4.74 -19.10 9.62
CA PHE A 352 -3.65 -19.60 8.77
C PHE A 352 -3.45 -21.12 8.80
N GLY A 353 -4.06 -21.83 9.76
CA GLY A 353 -3.75 -23.23 10.06
C GLY A 353 -4.07 -24.21 8.94
N ASP A 354 -5.06 -23.90 8.10
CA ASP A 354 -5.48 -24.72 6.97
C ASP A 354 -4.84 -24.31 5.63
N MET A 355 -3.88 -23.37 5.64
CA MET A 355 -3.13 -23.04 4.43
C MET A 355 -2.31 -24.23 3.95
N ASP A 356 -2.48 -24.60 2.68
CA ASP A 356 -1.65 -25.59 2.01
C ASP A 356 -0.22 -25.07 1.74
N ALA A 357 0.68 -25.95 1.29
CA ALA A 357 2.07 -25.60 1.02
C ALA A 357 2.21 -24.55 -0.09
N ALA A 358 1.34 -24.55 -1.10
CA ALA A 358 1.39 -23.61 -2.21
C ALA A 358 0.99 -22.19 -1.78
N ALA A 359 -0.05 -22.07 -0.95
CA ALA A 359 -0.52 -20.82 -0.35
C ALA A 359 0.53 -20.23 0.59
N VAL A 360 1.18 -21.06 1.42
CA VAL A 360 2.29 -20.63 2.27
C VAL A 360 3.47 -20.15 1.43
N ALA A 361 3.85 -20.89 0.40
CA ALA A 361 4.92 -20.49 -0.51
C ALA A 361 4.59 -19.18 -1.25
N ALA A 362 3.33 -18.96 -1.62
CA ALA A 362 2.87 -17.70 -2.22
C ALA A 362 2.98 -16.53 -1.24
N ALA A 363 2.56 -16.71 0.02
CA ALA A 363 2.67 -15.70 1.06
C ALA A 363 4.14 -15.35 1.37
N ILE A 364 5.04 -16.34 1.37
CA ILE A 364 6.48 -16.11 1.52
C ILE A 364 7.03 -15.29 0.34
N ARG A 365 6.63 -15.59 -0.89
CA ARG A 365 7.09 -14.88 -2.10
C ARG A 365 6.74 -13.40 -2.10
N VAL A 366 5.70 -12.97 -1.37
CA VAL A 366 5.40 -11.54 -1.17
C VAL A 366 6.61 -10.82 -0.56
N VAL A 367 7.22 -11.40 0.46
CA VAL A 367 8.35 -10.78 1.18
C VAL A 367 9.65 -10.97 0.43
N THR A 368 9.93 -12.17 -0.10
CA THR A 368 11.24 -12.49 -0.69
C THR A 368 11.53 -11.70 -1.97
N ARG A 369 10.48 -11.20 -2.63
CA ARG A 369 10.60 -10.33 -3.81
C ARG A 369 10.97 -8.88 -3.49
N LEU A 370 10.85 -8.44 -2.23
CA LEU A 370 11.18 -7.08 -1.84
C LEU A 370 12.68 -6.81 -1.96
N PRO A 371 13.12 -5.72 -2.61
CA PRO A 371 14.53 -5.34 -2.63
C PRO A 371 15.06 -4.95 -1.26
N ASP A 372 16.26 -5.40 -0.93
CA ASP A 372 16.93 -5.05 0.33
C ASP A 372 17.10 -3.54 0.49
N ALA A 373 17.43 -2.85 -0.60
CA ALA A 373 17.56 -1.39 -0.62
C ALA A 373 16.23 -0.69 -0.27
N ALA A 374 15.09 -1.27 -0.63
CA ALA A 374 13.78 -0.71 -0.30
C ALA A 374 13.45 -0.89 1.18
N ILE A 375 13.79 -2.06 1.75
CA ILE A 375 13.68 -2.32 3.20
C ILE A 375 14.57 -1.33 3.96
N ALA A 376 15.85 -1.22 3.57
CA ALA A 376 16.81 -0.31 4.19
C ALA A 376 16.35 1.15 4.16
N ARG A 377 15.84 1.62 3.02
CA ARG A 377 15.29 2.97 2.87
C ARG A 377 14.13 3.22 3.84
N VAL A 378 13.14 2.31 3.91
CA VAL A 378 12.00 2.48 4.82
C VAL A 378 12.46 2.47 6.29
N VAL A 379 13.37 1.59 6.68
CA VAL A 379 13.92 1.56 8.05
C VAL A 379 14.63 2.88 8.39
N ALA A 380 15.41 3.43 7.44
CA ALA A 380 16.12 4.69 7.61
C ALA A 380 15.18 5.92 7.68
N GLU A 381 14.10 5.96 6.88
CA GLU A 381 13.07 7.01 6.91
C GLU A 381 12.45 7.16 8.31
N TYR A 382 12.35 6.06 9.07
CA TYR A 382 11.87 6.07 10.45
C TYR A 382 12.98 6.16 11.49
N GLY A 383 14.22 6.51 11.09
CA GLY A 383 15.34 6.74 12.00
C GLY A 383 15.79 5.50 12.78
N ARG A 384 15.61 4.30 12.23
CA ARG A 384 15.98 3.03 12.88
C ARG A 384 17.36 2.55 12.43
N SER A 385 17.96 1.67 13.23
CA SER A 385 19.36 1.28 13.09
C SER A 385 19.62 0.30 11.94
N GLU A 386 20.84 0.33 11.41
CA GLU A 386 21.33 -0.66 10.43
C GLU A 386 21.23 -2.10 10.96
N LYS A 387 21.31 -2.29 12.28
CA LYS A 387 21.08 -3.60 12.93
C LYS A 387 19.67 -4.13 12.68
N LEU A 388 18.65 -3.27 12.72
CA LEU A 388 17.28 -3.69 12.39
C LEU A 388 17.18 -4.02 10.89
N THR A 389 17.76 -3.19 10.02
CA THR A 389 17.83 -3.46 8.57
C THR A 389 18.43 -4.83 8.28
N ALA A 390 19.62 -5.11 8.83
CA ALA A 390 20.31 -6.38 8.66
C ALA A 390 19.46 -7.56 9.18
N LYS A 391 18.78 -7.38 10.33
CA LYS A 391 17.86 -8.41 10.85
C LYS A 391 16.70 -8.67 9.89
N LEU A 392 16.03 -7.63 9.38
CA LEU A 392 14.89 -7.80 8.46
C LEU A 392 15.31 -8.45 7.13
N ILE A 393 16.50 -8.12 6.62
CA ILE A 393 17.06 -8.78 5.43
C ILE A 393 17.37 -10.25 5.73
N ALA A 394 17.97 -10.56 6.89
CA ALA A 394 18.24 -11.92 7.30
C ALA A 394 16.94 -12.74 7.46
N ARG A 395 15.89 -12.16 8.06
CA ARG A 395 14.55 -12.77 8.16
C ARG A 395 13.96 -13.06 6.78
N LYS A 396 14.10 -12.14 5.82
CA LYS A 396 13.69 -12.38 4.44
C LYS A 396 14.47 -13.54 3.80
N ALA A 397 15.77 -13.63 4.05
CA ALA A 397 16.62 -14.70 3.53
C ALA A 397 16.25 -16.07 4.13
N ASP A 398 15.93 -16.14 5.43
CA ASP A 398 15.42 -17.34 6.10
C ASP A 398 14.12 -17.85 5.45
N LEU A 399 13.16 -16.94 5.22
CA LEU A 399 11.94 -17.26 4.48
C LEU A 399 12.23 -17.75 3.05
N ALA A 400 13.21 -17.17 2.36
CA ALA A 400 13.59 -17.61 1.02
C ALA A 400 14.15 -19.03 0.98
N GLN A 401 14.91 -19.44 2.01
CA GLN A 401 15.44 -20.81 2.11
C GLN A 401 14.32 -21.85 2.19
N ARG A 402 13.22 -21.53 2.89
CA ARG A 402 12.05 -22.41 3.02
C ARG A 402 11.35 -22.71 1.70
N LEU A 403 11.47 -21.83 0.69
CA LEU A 403 10.94 -22.07 -0.66
C LEU A 403 11.73 -23.14 -1.44
N THR A 404 12.96 -23.43 -1.01
CA THR A 404 13.87 -24.36 -1.70
C THR A 404 13.91 -25.76 -1.08
N THR A 405 13.24 -25.94 0.07
CA THR A 405 13.18 -27.21 0.79
C THR A 405 12.27 -28.21 0.04
N PRO A 406 12.64 -29.50 -0.06
CA PRO A 406 11.87 -30.52 -0.81
C PRO A 406 10.39 -30.64 -0.42
N GLU A 407 10.03 -30.33 0.82
CA GLU A 407 8.64 -30.34 1.31
C GLU A 407 7.75 -29.28 0.64
N ALA A 408 8.31 -28.18 0.12
CA ALA A 408 7.58 -27.15 -0.62
C ALA A 408 7.37 -27.50 -2.12
N LEU A 409 8.04 -28.53 -2.61
CA LEU A 409 8.02 -28.98 -4.01
C LEU A 409 7.22 -30.28 -4.21
N ALA A 410 6.67 -30.87 -3.15
CA ALA A 410 5.83 -32.05 -3.25
C ALA A 410 4.43 -31.65 -3.76
N PRO A 411 3.92 -32.25 -4.85
CA PRO A 411 2.50 -32.13 -5.17
C PRO A 411 1.71 -32.83 -4.06
N ASP A 412 0.60 -32.21 -3.63
CA ASP A 412 -0.30 -32.75 -2.61
C ASP A 412 -0.57 -34.25 -2.86
N ARG A 413 -0.37 -35.07 -1.82
CA ARG A 413 -0.67 -36.51 -1.84
C ARG A 413 -2.10 -36.79 -1.47
#